data_AF-A0A815VP82-F1
#
_entry.id   AF-A0A815VP82-F1
#
_cell.length_a   1.000
_cell.length_b   1.000
_cell.length_c   1.000
_cell.angle_alpha   90.00
_cell.angle_beta   90.00
_cell.angle_gamma   90.00
#
_symmetry.space_group_name_H-M   'P 1'
#
loop_
_entity.id
_entity.type
_entity.pdbx_description
1 polymer ?
#
loop_
_entity_poly.entity_id
_entity_poly.type
_entity_poly.pdbx_seq_one_letter_code
_entity_poly.pdbx_strand_id
1 'polypeptide(L)'
;MPVKKRASLGRSTSAARRMAATRAAEDSEDTRIRLDGQRARQAASRAAEDSEDARTRLDGQRARQAASRAAESPERRQSRREDDRARHAASRAAENPIQRRTRSEDQRRRQAASRAAQWTFMEGEAFRYDPANNYDSHPQLNIGQMSDVCPYCNALKWHAETR
;
A
#
# COMPACT_ATOMS: atom_id res chain seq x y z
N MET A 1 -54.85 -18.41 -3.77
CA MET A 1 -53.39 -18.54 -3.60
C MET A 1 -53.03 -18.18 -2.15
N PRO A 2 -52.46 -19.09 -1.33
CA PRO A 2 -52.10 -18.75 0.03
C PRO A 2 -50.86 -17.84 0.03
N VAL A 3 -50.98 -16.68 0.69
CA VAL A 3 -49.91 -15.69 0.82
C VAL A 3 -48.82 -16.26 1.73
N LYS A 4 -47.61 -16.46 1.19
CA LYS A 4 -46.45 -16.93 1.98
C LYS A 4 -46.11 -15.87 3.04
N LYS A 5 -46.21 -16.22 4.32
CA LYS A 5 -45.81 -15.36 5.45
C LYS A 5 -44.32 -15.02 5.32
N ARG A 6 -43.97 -13.73 5.32
CA ARG A 6 -42.58 -13.26 5.25
C ARG A 6 -41.84 -13.74 6.51
N ALA A 7 -40.70 -14.42 6.34
CA ALA A 7 -39.90 -14.86 7.47
C ALA A 7 -39.44 -13.64 8.29
N SER A 8 -39.68 -13.67 9.60
CA SER A 8 -39.26 -12.59 10.50
C SER A 8 -37.74 -12.64 10.71
N LEU A 9 -36.98 -11.93 9.88
CA LEU A 9 -35.51 -11.87 9.92
C LEU A 9 -34.95 -11.21 11.20
N GLY A 10 -35.80 -10.64 12.07
CA GLY A 10 -35.40 -9.95 13.30
C GLY A 10 -35.31 -10.81 14.57
N ARG A 11 -35.72 -12.09 14.55
CA ARG A 11 -35.72 -12.94 15.75
C ARG A 11 -34.59 -13.95 15.70
N SER A 12 -33.69 -13.95 16.70
CA SER A 12 -32.70 -15.00 16.88
C SER A 12 -33.40 -16.36 16.84
N THR A 13 -32.94 -17.25 15.96
CA THR A 13 -33.51 -18.59 15.82
C THR A 13 -33.24 -19.40 17.10
N SER A 14 -34.07 -20.40 17.36
CA SER A 14 -33.85 -21.32 18.49
C SER A 14 -32.49 -22.03 18.38
N ALA A 15 -32.06 -22.37 17.16
CA ALA A 15 -30.75 -22.93 16.88
C ALA A 15 -29.60 -21.98 17.26
N ALA A 16 -29.70 -20.70 16.90
CA ALA A 16 -28.70 -19.70 17.27
C ALA A 16 -28.59 -19.53 18.80
N ARG A 17 -29.73 -19.52 19.50
CA ARG A 17 -29.75 -19.47 20.98
C ARG A 17 -29.09 -20.71 21.61
N ARG A 18 -29.39 -21.91 21.09
CA ARG A 18 -28.75 -23.14 21.57
C ARG A 18 -27.24 -23.12 21.35
N MET A 19 -26.77 -22.71 20.17
CA MET A 19 -25.33 -22.59 19.91
C MET A 19 -24.64 -21.54 20.79
N ALA A 20 -25.32 -20.44 21.12
CA ALA A 20 -24.79 -19.45 22.05
C ALA A 20 -24.68 -20.03 23.47
N ALA A 21 -25.70 -20.76 23.92
CA ALA A 21 -25.68 -21.41 25.23
C ALA A 21 -24.60 -22.50 25.32
N THR A 22 -24.42 -23.33 24.27
CA THR A 22 -23.34 -24.32 24.25
C THR A 22 -21.98 -23.65 24.30
N ARG A 23 -21.77 -22.57 23.54
CA ARG A 23 -20.51 -21.80 23.59
C ARG A 23 -20.25 -21.14 24.94
N ALA A 24 -21.30 -20.67 25.62
CA ALA A 24 -21.16 -20.08 26.94
C ALA A 24 -20.82 -21.11 28.03
N ALA A 25 -21.13 -22.39 27.78
CA ALA A 25 -20.81 -23.49 28.67
C ALA A 25 -19.48 -24.19 28.33
N GLU A 26 -18.79 -23.80 27.24
CA GLU A 26 -17.48 -24.34 26.89
C GLU A 26 -16.45 -23.96 27.97
N ASP A 27 -15.65 -24.93 28.39
CA ASP A 27 -14.46 -24.66 29.17
C ASP A 27 -13.28 -24.23 28.28
N SER A 28 -12.11 -24.00 28.89
CA SER A 28 -10.92 -23.58 28.14
C SER A 28 -10.41 -24.64 27.15
N GLU A 29 -10.56 -25.93 27.47
CA GLU A 29 -10.08 -27.02 26.63
C GLU A 29 -11.02 -27.25 25.44
N ASP A 30 -12.33 -27.30 25.70
CA ASP A 30 -13.37 -27.38 24.67
C ASP A 30 -13.28 -26.21 23.70
N THR A 31 -13.07 -25.00 24.22
CA THR A 31 -12.87 -23.79 23.41
C THR A 31 -11.65 -23.95 22.49
N ARG A 32 -10.53 -24.49 23.02
CA ARG A 32 -9.31 -24.71 22.25
C ARG A 32 -9.53 -25.74 21.15
N ILE A 33 -10.10 -26.90 21.48
CA ILE A 33 -10.41 -27.97 20.53
C ILE A 33 -11.30 -27.44 19.40
N ARG A 34 -12.36 -26.69 19.72
CA ARG A 34 -13.25 -26.11 18.72
C ARG A 34 -12.51 -25.12 17.81
N LEU A 35 -11.70 -24.23 18.37
CA LEU A 35 -10.92 -23.25 17.61
C LEU A 35 -9.84 -23.93 16.74
N ASP A 36 -9.19 -24.98 17.23
CA ASP A 36 -8.22 -25.76 16.46
C ASP A 36 -8.89 -26.48 15.29
N GLY A 37 -10.02 -27.13 15.52
CA GLY A 37 -10.82 -27.72 14.44
C GLY A 37 -11.27 -26.69 13.41
N GLN A 38 -11.62 -25.47 13.85
CA GLN A 38 -11.97 -24.37 12.95
C GLN A 38 -10.75 -23.86 12.15
N ARG A 39 -9.58 -23.73 12.78
CA ARG A 39 -8.32 -23.38 12.11
C ARG A 39 -7.94 -24.41 11.06
N ALA A 40 -8.00 -25.69 11.40
CA ALA A 40 -7.67 -26.79 10.48
C ALA A 40 -8.58 -26.81 9.26
N ARG A 41 -9.90 -26.67 9.46
CA ARG A 41 -10.86 -26.58 8.33
C ARG A 41 -10.60 -25.36 7.45
N GLN A 42 -10.30 -24.20 8.04
CA GLN A 42 -9.96 -23.01 7.26
C GLN A 42 -8.67 -23.21 6.48
N ALA A 43 -7.62 -23.76 7.10
CA ALA A 43 -6.36 -24.03 6.42
C ALA A 43 -6.54 -25.00 5.25
N ALA A 44 -7.31 -26.09 5.44
CA ALA A 44 -7.63 -27.03 4.36
C ALA A 44 -8.41 -26.35 3.23
N SER A 45 -9.40 -25.51 3.55
CA SER A 45 -10.12 -24.71 2.57
C SER A 45 -9.20 -23.76 1.81
N ARG A 46 -8.25 -23.08 2.49
CA ARG A 46 -7.26 -22.20 1.82
C ARG A 46 -6.30 -22.98 0.93
N ALA A 47 -5.91 -24.18 1.31
CA ALA A 47 -5.01 -25.02 0.52
C ALA A 47 -5.68 -25.56 -0.75
N ALA A 48 -7.01 -25.73 -0.72
CA ALA A 48 -7.81 -26.16 -1.86
C ALA A 48 -8.36 -25.01 -2.72
N GLU A 49 -8.13 -23.75 -2.33
CA GLU A 49 -8.55 -22.57 -3.11
C GLU A 49 -7.80 -22.53 -4.45
N ASP A 50 -8.54 -22.30 -5.54
CA ASP A 50 -7.93 -21.96 -6.81
C ASP A 50 -7.54 -20.46 -6.86
N SER A 51 -6.93 -20.05 -7.98
CA SER A 51 -6.44 -18.69 -8.14
C SER A 51 -7.55 -17.63 -8.23
N GLU A 52 -8.73 -17.97 -8.75
CA GLU A 52 -9.84 -17.03 -8.93
C GLU A 52 -10.58 -16.82 -7.60
N ASP A 53 -10.83 -17.91 -6.87
CA ASP A 53 -11.38 -17.88 -5.53
C ASP A 53 -10.46 -17.13 -4.56
N ALA A 54 -9.15 -17.39 -4.64
CA ALA A 54 -8.17 -16.67 -3.83
C ALA A 54 -8.16 -15.17 -4.14
N ARG A 55 -8.25 -14.78 -5.41
CA ARG A 55 -8.34 -13.36 -5.84
C ARG A 55 -9.61 -12.71 -5.29
N THR A 56 -10.77 -13.32 -5.54
CA THR A 56 -12.07 -12.84 -5.09
C THR A 56 -12.10 -12.63 -3.57
N ARG A 57 -11.55 -13.60 -2.82
CA ARG A 57 -11.42 -13.47 -1.37
C ARG A 57 -10.51 -12.32 -0.96
N LEU A 58 -9.33 -12.19 -1.57
CA LEU A 58 -8.37 -11.13 -1.25
C LEU A 58 -8.94 -9.75 -1.58
N ASP A 59 -9.68 -9.62 -2.69
CA ASP A 59 -10.39 -8.40 -3.05
C ASP A 59 -11.49 -8.04 -2.06
N GLY A 60 -12.30 -9.02 -1.65
CA GLY A 60 -13.27 -8.83 -0.57
C GLY A 60 -12.63 -8.39 0.75
N GLN A 61 -11.46 -8.95 1.10
CA GLN A 61 -10.70 -8.54 2.28
C GLN A 61 -10.16 -7.11 2.15
N ARG A 62 -9.58 -6.75 1.00
CA ARG A 62 -9.12 -5.38 0.69
C ARG A 62 -10.25 -4.37 0.82
N ALA A 63 -11.42 -4.65 0.22
CA ALA A 63 -12.58 -3.77 0.25
C ALA A 63 -13.09 -3.56 1.69
N ARG A 64 -13.24 -4.63 2.48
CA ARG A 64 -13.66 -4.54 3.89
C ARG A 64 -12.65 -3.75 4.73
N GLN A 65 -11.36 -3.97 4.50
CA GLN A 65 -10.32 -3.23 5.20
C GLN A 65 -10.38 -1.75 4.81
N ALA A 66 -10.47 -1.41 3.53
CA ALA A 66 -10.60 -0.02 3.07
C ALA A 66 -11.82 0.68 3.68
N ALA A 67 -12.99 0.02 3.69
CA ALA A 67 -14.20 0.55 4.33
C ALA A 67 -14.01 0.76 5.85
N SER A 68 -13.40 -0.20 6.54
CA SER A 68 -13.09 -0.06 7.97
C SER A 68 -12.09 1.07 8.25
N ARG A 69 -11.12 1.30 7.36
CA ARG A 69 -10.15 2.42 7.47
C ARG A 69 -10.82 3.77 7.21
N ALA A 70 -11.75 3.83 6.27
CA ALA A 70 -12.51 5.05 5.96
C ALA A 70 -13.45 5.46 7.11
N ALA A 71 -14.08 4.48 7.77
CA ALA A 71 -15.00 4.71 8.89
C ALA A 71 -14.30 4.88 10.26
N GLU A 72 -12.97 4.92 10.30
CA GLU A 72 -12.20 4.96 11.54
C GLU A 72 -12.19 6.35 12.19
N SER A 73 -12.40 6.40 13.51
CA SER A 73 -12.26 7.65 14.29
C SER A 73 -10.81 8.15 14.34
N PRO A 74 -10.59 9.46 14.57
CA PRO A 74 -9.25 10.02 14.70
C PRO A 74 -8.38 9.33 15.78
N GLU A 75 -8.96 8.96 16.92
CA GLU A 75 -8.27 8.33 18.05
C GLU A 75 -7.84 6.91 17.69
N ARG A 76 -8.74 6.13 17.08
CA ARG A 76 -8.41 4.78 16.58
C ARG A 76 -7.33 4.84 15.50
N ARG A 77 -7.42 5.85 14.61
CA ARG A 77 -6.40 6.09 13.58
C ARG A 77 -5.03 6.39 14.16
N GLN A 78 -4.98 7.19 15.23
CA GLN A 78 -3.75 7.53 15.91
C GLN A 78 -3.15 6.31 16.63
N SER A 79 -3.93 5.63 17.47
CA SER A 79 -3.47 4.43 18.19
C SER A 79 -2.91 3.39 17.22
N ARG A 80 -3.62 3.12 16.12
CA ARG A 80 -3.11 2.18 15.10
C ARG A 80 -1.80 2.66 14.43
N ARG A 81 -1.65 3.96 14.15
CA ARG A 81 -0.38 4.50 13.60
C ARG A 81 0.78 4.37 14.59
N GLU A 82 0.50 4.52 15.88
CA GLU A 82 1.48 4.31 16.96
C GLU A 82 1.88 2.84 17.04
N ASP A 83 0.91 1.92 17.00
CA ASP A 83 1.16 0.46 16.94
C ASP A 83 1.97 0.08 15.70
N ASP A 84 1.63 0.62 14.53
CA ASP A 84 2.38 0.41 13.28
C ASP A 84 3.83 0.88 13.44
N ARG A 85 4.04 2.06 14.02
CA ARG A 85 5.40 2.60 14.28
C ARG A 85 6.19 1.71 15.24
N ALA A 86 5.57 1.27 16.34
CA ALA A 86 6.20 0.39 17.32
C ALA A 86 6.58 -0.96 16.71
N ARG A 87 5.70 -1.57 15.91
CA ARG A 87 5.98 -2.82 15.19
C ARG A 87 7.13 -2.67 14.20
N HIS A 88 7.17 -1.57 13.43
CA HIS A 88 8.28 -1.30 12.53
C HIS A 88 9.60 -1.07 13.26
N ALA A 89 9.59 -0.36 14.39
CA ALA A 89 10.77 -0.16 15.22
C ALA A 89 11.31 -1.49 15.78
N ALA A 90 10.43 -2.33 16.33
CA ALA A 90 10.78 -3.65 16.84
C ALA A 90 11.34 -4.55 15.73
N SER A 91 10.69 -4.57 14.56
CA SER A 91 11.19 -5.32 13.39
C SER A 91 12.58 -4.87 12.97
N ARG A 92 12.85 -3.55 12.95
CA ARG A 92 14.18 -3.02 12.61
C ARG A 92 15.24 -3.35 13.66
N ALA A 93 14.86 -3.37 14.94
CA ALA A 93 15.76 -3.74 16.02
C ALA A 93 16.16 -5.23 15.95
N ALA A 94 15.25 -6.09 15.47
CA ALA A 94 15.48 -7.51 15.29
C ALA A 94 16.19 -7.88 13.97
N GLU A 95 16.45 -6.91 13.07
CA GLU A 95 17.14 -7.17 11.80
C GLU A 95 18.58 -7.67 12.02
N ASN A 96 18.90 -8.81 11.41
CA ASN A 96 20.28 -9.27 11.30
C ASN A 96 21.09 -8.39 10.29
N PRO A 97 22.43 -8.48 10.27
CA PRO A 97 23.26 -7.64 9.40
C PRO A 97 22.94 -7.76 7.91
N ILE A 98 22.59 -8.97 7.44
CA ILE A 98 22.24 -9.22 6.02
C ILE A 98 20.92 -8.51 5.69
N GLN A 99 19.88 -8.72 6.50
CA GLN A 99 18.57 -8.08 6.32
C GLN A 99 18.68 -6.55 6.32
N ARG A 100 19.48 -5.99 7.25
CA ARG A 100 19.76 -4.55 7.32
C ARG A 100 20.42 -4.03 6.06
N ARG A 101 21.40 -4.77 5.52
CA ARG A 101 22.09 -4.42 4.28
C ARG A 101 21.14 -4.44 3.10
N THR A 102 20.39 -5.53 2.90
CA THR A 102 19.39 -5.67 1.83
C THR A 102 18.37 -4.52 1.88
N ARG A 103 17.80 -4.22 3.05
CA ARG A 103 16.86 -3.10 3.23
C ARG A 103 17.48 -1.76 2.84
N SER A 104 18.74 -1.53 3.19
CA SER A 104 19.45 -0.27 2.90
C SER A 104 19.76 -0.13 1.41
N GLU A 105 20.16 -1.22 0.75
CA GLU A 105 20.37 -1.27 -0.70
C GLU A 105 19.05 -1.04 -1.45
N ASP A 106 17.96 -1.69 -1.03
CA ASP A 106 16.62 -1.45 -1.58
C ASP A 106 16.17 0.00 -1.42
N GLN A 107 16.43 0.61 -0.26
CA GLN A 107 16.12 2.01 -0.03
C GLN A 107 16.90 2.92 -0.97
N ARG A 108 18.21 2.68 -1.16
CA ARG A 108 19.04 3.44 -2.11
C ARG A 108 18.52 3.30 -3.54
N ARG A 109 18.20 2.07 -3.96
CA ARG A 109 17.64 1.80 -5.29
C ARG A 109 16.32 2.53 -5.52
N ARG A 110 15.39 2.50 -4.55
CA ARG A 110 14.12 3.23 -4.65
C ARG A 110 14.32 4.75 -4.71
N GLN A 111 15.26 5.29 -3.92
CA GLN A 111 15.58 6.72 -3.98
C GLN A 111 16.21 7.10 -5.33
N ALA A 112 17.13 6.30 -5.86
CA ALA A 112 17.72 6.51 -7.17
C ALA A 112 16.64 6.45 -8.27
N ALA A 113 15.78 5.44 -8.25
CA ALA A 113 14.68 5.31 -9.20
C ALA A 113 13.69 6.48 -9.11
N SER A 114 13.35 6.95 -7.90
CA SER A 114 12.48 8.11 -7.71
C SER A 114 13.09 9.40 -8.26
N ARG A 115 14.41 9.60 -8.09
CA ARG A 115 15.12 10.74 -8.67
C ARG A 115 15.21 10.63 -10.18
N ALA A 116 15.49 9.44 -10.71
CA ALA A 116 15.56 9.21 -12.15
C ALA A 116 14.18 9.41 -12.81
N ALA A 117 13.10 8.93 -12.21
CA ALA A 117 11.74 9.11 -12.71
C ALA A 117 11.33 10.58 -12.85
N GLN A 118 11.96 11.47 -12.08
CA GLN A 118 11.78 12.91 -12.27
C GLN A 118 12.27 13.38 -13.65
N TRP A 119 13.28 12.72 -14.24
CA TRP A 119 13.91 13.11 -15.50
C TRP A 119 13.50 12.22 -16.69
N THR A 120 12.92 11.04 -16.45
CA THR A 120 12.56 10.08 -17.53
C THR A 120 11.55 10.63 -18.52
N PHE A 121 10.68 11.57 -18.13
CA PHE A 121 9.75 12.17 -19.08
C PHE A 121 10.43 13.17 -20.04
N MET A 122 11.63 13.67 -19.67
CA MET A 122 12.44 14.55 -20.53
C MET A 122 13.43 13.77 -21.41
N GLU A 123 13.46 12.45 -21.30
CA GLU A 123 14.33 11.61 -22.12
C GLU A 123 13.93 11.73 -23.60
N GLY A 124 14.83 12.31 -24.40
CA GLY A 124 14.61 12.56 -25.82
C GLY A 124 13.83 13.84 -26.16
N GLU A 125 13.40 14.64 -25.18
CA GLU A 125 12.70 15.91 -25.43
C GLU A 125 13.55 16.92 -26.21
N ALA A 126 14.87 16.94 -25.98
CA ALA A 126 15.78 17.82 -26.72
C ALA A 126 15.78 17.56 -28.25
N PHE A 127 15.49 16.32 -28.69
CA PHE A 127 15.40 15.98 -30.11
C PHE A 127 14.02 16.26 -30.73
N ARG A 128 13.02 16.58 -29.91
CA ARG A 128 11.65 16.90 -30.33
C ARG A 128 11.35 18.36 -30.02
N TYR A 129 12.21 19.25 -30.50
CA TYR A 129 12.00 20.68 -30.36
C TYR A 129 10.70 21.10 -31.06
N ASP A 130 9.74 21.60 -30.28
CA ASP A 130 8.50 22.17 -30.74
C ASP A 130 8.46 23.66 -30.36
N PRO A 131 8.59 24.58 -31.32
CA PRO A 131 8.63 26.02 -31.04
C PRO A 131 7.34 26.58 -30.41
N ALA A 132 6.23 25.81 -30.39
CA ALA A 132 5.01 26.20 -29.68
C ALA A 132 5.11 26.04 -28.15
N ASN A 133 6.08 25.28 -27.65
CA ASN A 133 6.27 25.04 -26.22
C ASN A 133 7.15 26.13 -25.57
N ASN A 134 6.74 26.61 -24.40
CA ASN A 134 7.53 27.55 -23.60
C ASN A 134 8.54 26.81 -22.69
N TYR A 135 9.69 26.45 -23.25
CA TYR A 135 10.76 25.73 -22.55
C TYR A 135 11.39 26.52 -21.40
N ASP A 136 11.43 27.85 -21.48
CA ASP A 136 12.02 28.72 -20.45
C ASP A 136 11.26 28.68 -19.12
N SER A 137 9.97 28.30 -19.17
CA SER A 137 9.10 28.21 -17.99
C SER A 137 9.09 26.84 -17.32
N HIS A 138 9.81 25.86 -17.86
CA HIS A 138 9.72 24.49 -17.39
C HIS A 138 10.40 24.33 -16.01
N PRO A 139 9.71 23.85 -14.96
CA PRO A 139 10.23 23.83 -13.58
C PRO A 139 11.53 23.05 -13.36
N GLN A 140 11.86 22.15 -14.28
CA GLN A 140 13.07 21.32 -14.23
C GLN A 140 14.17 21.77 -15.21
N LEU A 141 13.90 22.74 -16.09
CA LEU A 141 14.89 23.33 -17.00
C LEU A 141 15.30 24.69 -16.44
N ASN A 142 16.40 24.72 -15.69
CA ASN A 142 17.07 25.96 -15.29
C ASN A 142 18.40 26.05 -16.03
N ILE A 143 18.36 26.52 -17.28
CA ILE A 143 19.55 26.68 -18.14
C ILE A 143 20.37 27.93 -17.68
N GLY A 144 19.75 28.83 -16.92
CA GLY A 144 20.35 30.09 -16.48
C GLY A 144 20.37 31.16 -17.60
N GLN A 145 20.83 32.36 -17.25
CA GLN A 145 20.97 33.48 -18.21
C GLN A 145 22.28 33.40 -18.98
N MET A 146 22.29 33.88 -20.22
CA MET A 146 23.51 34.05 -21.01
C MET A 146 24.22 35.34 -20.59
N SER A 147 24.92 35.30 -19.44
CA SER A 147 25.59 36.48 -18.85
C SER A 147 27.06 36.62 -19.22
N ASP A 148 27.68 35.55 -19.72
CA ASP A 148 29.13 35.50 -19.92
C ASP A 148 29.45 35.87 -21.38
N VAL A 149 30.50 36.65 -21.63
CA VAL A 149 30.90 37.02 -23.00
C VAL A 149 31.95 36.05 -23.51
N CYS A 150 31.74 35.48 -24.69
CA CYS A 150 32.70 34.61 -25.36
C CYS A 150 33.94 35.41 -25.80
N PRO A 151 35.17 35.03 -25.39
CA PRO A 151 36.38 35.78 -25.70
C PRO A 151 36.80 35.73 -27.19
N TYR A 152 36.17 34.86 -27.99
CA TYR A 152 36.55 34.65 -29.40
C TYR A 152 35.64 35.38 -30.39
N CYS A 153 34.35 35.49 -30.08
CA CYS A 153 33.35 36.07 -30.98
C CYS A 153 32.50 37.17 -30.34
N ASN A 154 32.73 37.50 -29.07
CA ASN A 154 31.96 38.48 -28.28
C ASN A 154 30.44 38.20 -28.16
N ALA A 155 29.98 37.01 -28.52
CA ALA A 155 28.60 36.59 -28.24
C ALA A 155 28.39 36.32 -26.75
N LEU A 156 27.16 36.52 -26.26
CA LEU A 156 26.77 36.05 -24.93
C LEU A 156 26.73 34.52 -24.92
N LYS A 157 27.05 33.92 -23.78
CA LYS A 157 27.09 32.47 -23.57
C LYS A 157 26.63 32.10 -22.17
N TRP A 158 26.28 30.83 -21.96
CA TRP A 158 25.90 30.34 -20.64
C TRP A 158 27.13 30.09 -19.77
N HIS A 159 26.96 30.23 -18.45
CA HIS A 159 28.04 30.07 -17.48
C HIS A 159 28.66 28.67 -17.49
N ALA A 160 27.84 27.63 -17.69
CA ALA A 160 28.28 26.23 -17.72
C ALA A 160 28.69 25.75 -19.13
N GLU A 161 28.70 26.63 -20.14
CA GLU A 161 29.10 26.28 -21.50
C GLU A 161 30.62 26.12 -21.56
N THR A 162 31.07 24.86 -21.58
CA THR A 162 32.47 24.50 -21.87
C THR A 162 32.80 24.85 -23.32
N ARG A 163 34.06 25.29 -23.52
CA ARG A 163 34.64 25.76 -24.79
C ARG A 163 34.37 24.87 -25.99
#